data_AF-A0A369RNU9-F1
#
_entry.id   AF-A0A369RNU9-F1
#
_cell.length_a   1.000
_cell.length_b   1.000
_cell.length_c   1.000
_cell.angle_alpha   90.00
_cell.angle_beta   90.00
_cell.angle_gamma   90.00
#
_symmetry.space_group_name_H-M   'P 1'
#
loop_
_entity.id
_entity.type
_entity.pdbx_description
1 polymer ?
#
loop_
_entity_poly.entity_id
_entity_poly.type
_entity_poly.pdbx_seq_one_letter_code
_entity_poly.pdbx_strand_id
1 'polypeptide(L)'
;MGILTNGTPLTWDEIKEYITLIKSQGIRQFISLYHRLSNRPNDILKWGDELEYMVVKFDHENKTARLYCEVDQYLDILQNFERENPGASPTSWKPEFTSYMLEASPGQPYLGDLAQINSVEANMKRRRREVIDLLDEDIVPITLTAFPRLGCPNFTYPAYEPDTNKRSSAPSLFFPWEVVGSHPRFKSFSQNIYLRRGSKVAINVPVFRDVNTPKPFVEHLQYGEEAIDGKEDHIYLDATGHGHGNSCLQVTLQAYNVDEARLLYDQLCPICPIVLALSAASPIYRGFLSDVDCRWNIISQSVDDRTKEERGLEPLKNNKHRIPKSRYDSVDYYLSPEGQAYNDIELVYDKEFCEQLEKAGVDSILARHIAHLFIREPISVFKELLEQDDLKDSDHFENIQSTNWQTMRFKPPPLDADIGWRVEFRPCEVQLTEFENAAFAAFIILLTRVILTYGLNFYMPISKVDENMQTAQKRDAVRNGMFYFRKDLGKAPSTSSPPDESEYELMSINTIINGKADGFPGLVPLINDYLASLSIDFNTRCSLYRYLSLIQKRASGELKTTAKWMRDFVASHPDYKKDSVVSEKINYDLLYACNEIVQGKRQESDFIDNMESKTIDSFSTT
;
A
#
# COMPACT_ATOMS: atom_id res chain seq x y z
N MET A 1 7.62 1.19 11.17
CA MET A 1 6.34 0.74 11.77
C MET A 1 6.34 0.59 13.29
N GLY A 2 5.16 0.43 13.88
CA GLY A 2 5.01 0.00 15.28
C GLY A 2 5.46 -1.45 15.43
N ILE A 3 6.13 -1.74 16.55
CA ILE A 3 6.54 -3.11 16.90
C ILE A 3 5.27 -3.93 17.10
N LEU A 4 5.16 -5.08 16.43
CA LEU A 4 4.09 -6.03 16.74
C LEU A 4 4.30 -6.54 18.17
N THR A 5 3.46 -6.07 19.07
CA THR A 5 3.44 -6.55 20.45
C THR A 5 2.83 -7.95 20.47
N ASN A 6 3.52 -8.90 21.11
CA ASN A 6 2.93 -10.20 21.40
C ASN A 6 1.87 -10.03 22.50
N GLY A 7 0.71 -10.66 22.32
CA GLY A 7 -0.39 -10.59 23.27
C GLY A 7 -1.49 -11.60 22.96
N THR A 8 -2.46 -11.70 23.86
CA THR A 8 -3.62 -12.59 23.71
C THR A 8 -4.73 -11.86 22.96
N PRO A 9 -5.02 -12.19 21.69
CA PRO A 9 -6.05 -11.51 20.93
C PRO A 9 -7.44 -11.79 21.48
N LEU A 10 -8.25 -10.74 21.58
CA LEU A 10 -9.67 -10.86 21.86
C LEU A 10 -10.43 -11.30 20.61
N THR A 11 -11.42 -12.17 20.83
CA THR A 11 -12.43 -12.51 19.83
C THR A 11 -13.36 -11.33 19.57
N TRP A 12 -14.05 -11.33 18.43
CA TRP A 12 -15.03 -10.29 18.12
C TRP A 12 -16.10 -10.15 19.20
N ASP A 13 -16.56 -11.26 19.79
CA ASP A 13 -17.59 -11.21 20.81
C ASP A 13 -17.11 -10.51 22.09
N GLU A 14 -15.86 -10.74 22.50
CA GLU A 14 -15.22 -10.03 23.62
C GLU A 14 -14.97 -8.56 23.29
N ILE A 15 -14.49 -8.25 22.07
CA ILE A 15 -14.20 -6.87 21.65
C ILE A 15 -15.44 -5.97 21.78
N LYS A 16 -16.64 -6.48 21.46
CA LYS A 16 -17.90 -5.71 21.55
C LYS A 16 -18.13 -5.10 22.93
N GLU A 17 -17.67 -5.75 24.00
CA GLU A 17 -17.83 -5.27 25.37
C GLU A 17 -16.95 -4.04 25.66
N TYR A 18 -15.84 -3.90 24.92
CA TYR A 18 -14.83 -2.85 25.12
C TYR A 18 -14.84 -1.75 24.06
N ILE A 19 -15.65 -1.87 22.99
CA ILE A 19 -15.75 -0.89 21.90
C ILE A 19 -15.83 0.55 22.43
N THR A 20 -16.80 0.83 23.31
CA THR A 20 -17.03 2.18 23.84
C THR A 20 -15.84 2.67 24.66
N LEU A 21 -15.25 1.79 25.47
CA LEU A 21 -14.07 2.10 26.27
C LEU A 21 -12.88 2.46 25.38
N ILE A 22 -12.51 1.58 24.44
CA ILE A 22 -11.37 1.72 23.53
C ILE A 22 -11.51 3.02 22.72
N LYS A 23 -12.68 3.28 22.15
CA LYS A 23 -12.90 4.49 21.34
C LYS A 23 -12.82 5.75 22.21
N SER A 24 -13.45 5.75 23.38
CA SER A 24 -13.42 6.90 24.28
C SER A 24 -12.01 7.20 24.83
N GLN A 25 -11.25 6.17 25.20
CA GLN A 25 -9.85 6.30 25.62
C GLN A 25 -8.95 6.71 24.47
N GLY A 26 -9.11 6.12 23.28
CA GLY A 26 -8.34 6.49 22.09
C GLY A 26 -8.49 7.97 21.72
N ILE A 27 -9.68 8.55 21.87
CA ILE A 27 -9.88 10.00 21.70
C ILE A 27 -9.12 10.80 22.75
N ARG A 28 -9.15 10.41 24.03
CA ARG A 28 -8.38 11.08 25.09
C ARG A 28 -6.87 10.96 24.91
N GLN A 29 -6.39 9.79 24.47
CA GLN A 29 -5.00 9.55 24.11
C GLN A 29 -4.56 10.47 22.97
N PHE A 30 -5.37 10.59 21.92
CA PHE A 30 -5.09 11.53 20.82
C PHE A 30 -5.05 12.99 21.31
N ILE A 31 -5.99 13.41 22.16
CA ILE A 31 -5.99 14.77 22.73
C ILE A 31 -4.70 15.03 23.51
N SER A 32 -4.30 14.07 24.36
CA SER A 32 -3.04 14.13 25.13
C SER A 32 -1.82 14.25 24.21
N LEU A 33 -1.72 13.38 23.20
CA LEU A 33 -0.70 13.41 22.16
C LEU A 33 -0.64 14.78 21.47
N TYR A 34 -1.79 15.27 21.01
CA TYR A 34 -1.90 16.53 20.28
C TYR A 34 -1.46 17.71 21.14
N HIS A 35 -1.89 17.81 22.40
CA HIS A 35 -1.46 18.91 23.30
C HIS A 35 0.04 18.88 23.59
N ARG A 36 0.63 17.69 23.72
CA ARG A 36 2.07 17.55 23.97
C ARG A 36 2.92 17.94 22.76
N LEU A 37 2.44 17.69 21.53
CA LEU A 37 3.29 17.63 20.33
C LEU A 37 2.88 18.57 19.18
N SER A 38 1.70 19.20 19.24
CA SER A 38 1.21 20.14 18.21
C SER A 38 2.14 21.34 18.01
N ASN A 39 2.73 21.83 19.09
CA ASN A 39 3.65 22.98 19.05
C ASN A 39 5.10 22.58 18.73
N ARG A 40 5.39 21.31 18.44
CA ARG A 40 6.76 20.83 18.13
C ARG A 40 7.24 21.42 16.80
N PRO A 41 8.27 22.28 16.80
CA PRO A 41 8.85 22.80 15.57
C PRO A 41 10.25 22.22 15.32
N ASN A 42 10.81 22.48 14.12
CA ASN A 42 12.21 22.20 13.79
C ASN A 42 12.58 20.71 13.70
N ASP A 43 11.63 19.85 13.36
CA ASP A 43 11.99 18.50 12.96
C ASP A 43 12.75 18.53 11.62
N ILE A 44 13.78 17.70 11.51
CA ILE A 44 14.52 17.52 10.26
C ILE A 44 13.84 16.46 9.40
N LEU A 45 14.00 16.56 8.08
CA LEU A 45 13.54 15.52 7.17
C LEU A 45 14.29 14.20 7.48
N LYS A 46 13.53 13.24 7.99
CA LYS A 46 13.87 11.83 8.09
C LYS A 46 12.89 11.07 7.20
N TRP A 47 13.31 10.06 6.46
CA TRP A 47 12.40 9.28 5.63
C TRP A 47 12.87 7.84 5.47
N GLY A 48 11.99 6.95 5.07
CA GLY A 48 12.31 5.54 4.87
C GLY A 48 11.31 4.87 3.94
N ASP A 49 11.77 3.81 3.30
CA ASP A 49 10.96 2.91 2.50
C ASP A 49 10.62 1.63 3.28
N GLU A 50 9.47 1.05 3.00
CA GLU A 50 9.06 -0.27 3.49
C GLU A 50 8.77 -1.13 2.25
N LEU A 51 9.49 -2.25 2.13
CA LEU A 51 9.39 -3.22 1.04
C LEU A 51 8.87 -4.55 1.54
N GLU A 52 7.89 -5.08 0.82
CA GLU A 52 7.30 -6.38 1.09
C GLU A 52 7.76 -7.40 0.04
N TYR A 53 8.13 -8.59 0.50
CA TYR A 53 8.64 -9.71 -0.29
C TYR A 53 7.67 -10.88 -0.19
N MET A 54 7.50 -11.62 -1.28
CA MET A 54 6.93 -12.96 -1.28
C MET A 54 8.06 -13.97 -1.49
N VAL A 55 8.13 -15.01 -0.66
CA VAL A 55 9.12 -16.08 -0.83
C VAL A 55 8.52 -17.21 -1.64
N VAL A 56 9.22 -17.61 -2.70
CA VAL A 56 8.76 -18.60 -3.68
C VAL A 56 9.72 -19.77 -3.73
N LYS A 57 9.20 -20.99 -3.63
CA LYS A 57 9.93 -22.23 -3.89
C LYS A 57 9.70 -22.68 -5.33
N PHE A 58 10.79 -22.89 -6.06
CA PHE A 58 10.80 -23.46 -7.40
C PHE A 58 11.02 -24.97 -7.36
N ASP A 59 10.20 -25.70 -8.09
CA ASP A 59 10.44 -27.09 -8.45
C ASP A 59 10.84 -27.12 -9.93
N HIS A 60 12.14 -27.18 -10.19
CA HIS A 60 12.65 -27.13 -11.57
C HIS A 60 12.41 -28.41 -12.36
N GLU A 61 12.15 -29.55 -11.69
CA GLU A 61 11.84 -30.83 -12.32
C GLU A 61 10.39 -30.82 -12.84
N ASN A 62 9.44 -30.49 -11.96
CA ASN A 62 8.01 -30.46 -12.29
C ASN A 62 7.54 -29.13 -12.91
N LYS A 63 8.43 -28.13 -12.99
CA LYS A 63 8.14 -26.79 -13.51
C LYS A 63 6.97 -26.13 -12.77
N THR A 64 7.03 -26.15 -11.44
CA THR A 64 6.06 -25.47 -10.57
C THR A 64 6.75 -24.46 -9.68
N ALA A 65 6.06 -23.36 -9.37
CA ALA A 65 6.52 -22.33 -8.44
C ALA A 65 5.41 -22.06 -7.43
N ARG A 66 5.73 -22.14 -6.14
CA ARG A 66 4.78 -22.14 -5.02
C ARG A 66 5.24 -21.16 -3.94
N LEU A 67 4.31 -20.56 -3.22
CA LEU A 67 4.63 -19.70 -2.08
C LEU A 67 5.21 -20.53 -0.94
N TYR A 68 6.38 -20.14 -0.43
CA TYR A 68 7.08 -20.81 0.66
C TYR A 68 6.54 -20.31 2.00
N CYS A 69 5.65 -21.10 2.62
CA CYS A 69 4.85 -20.73 3.79
C CYS A 69 5.52 -20.95 5.15
N GLU A 70 6.84 -21.14 5.16
CA GLU A 70 7.63 -21.35 6.38
C GLU A 70 8.66 -20.23 6.58
N VAL A 71 8.50 -19.07 5.92
CA VAL A 71 9.50 -17.99 5.99
C VAL A 71 9.59 -17.38 7.40
N ASP A 72 8.50 -17.46 8.17
CA ASP A 72 8.42 -16.95 9.54
C ASP A 72 9.51 -17.52 10.46
N GLN A 73 10.00 -18.74 10.18
CA GLN A 73 11.06 -19.37 10.98
C GLN A 73 12.39 -18.60 10.93
N TYR A 74 12.60 -17.78 9.88
CA TYR A 74 13.81 -16.98 9.71
C TYR A 74 13.69 -15.59 10.34
N LEU A 75 12.50 -15.15 10.75
CA LEU A 75 12.29 -13.81 11.32
C LEU A 75 13.13 -13.59 12.58
N ASP A 76 13.23 -14.59 13.45
CA ASP A 76 14.05 -14.48 14.66
C ASP A 76 15.54 -14.26 14.35
N ILE A 77 16.04 -14.87 13.28
CA ILE A 77 17.43 -14.71 12.82
C ILE A 77 17.61 -13.31 12.24
N LEU A 78 16.72 -12.88 11.34
CA LEU A 78 16.74 -11.56 10.70
C LEU A 78 16.61 -10.42 11.72
N GLN A 79 15.83 -10.62 12.79
CA GLN A 79 15.65 -9.64 13.86
C GLN A 79 16.75 -9.70 14.93
N ASN A 80 17.60 -10.74 14.94
CA ASN A 80 18.59 -10.90 16.00
C ASN A 80 19.59 -9.73 16.03
N PHE A 81 20.07 -9.30 14.86
CA PHE A 81 21.01 -8.18 14.79
C PHE A 81 20.41 -6.87 15.31
N GLU A 82 19.15 -6.58 14.96
CA GLU A 82 18.43 -5.40 15.46
C GLU A 82 18.21 -5.47 16.99
N ARG A 83 17.91 -6.65 17.53
CA ARG A 83 17.74 -6.87 18.98
C ARG A 83 19.04 -6.68 19.74
N GLU A 84 20.15 -7.18 19.22
CA GLU A 84 21.48 -7.09 19.83
C GLU A 84 22.13 -5.71 19.65
N ASN A 85 21.77 -4.99 18.58
CA ASN A 85 22.33 -3.68 18.22
C ASN A 85 21.23 -2.62 17.95
N PRO A 86 20.40 -2.26 18.95
CA PRO A 86 19.34 -1.28 18.76
C PRO A 86 19.89 0.05 18.26
N GLY A 87 19.33 0.56 17.17
CA GLY A 87 19.74 1.84 16.57
C GLY A 87 20.98 1.78 15.66
N ALA A 88 21.67 0.64 15.59
CA ALA A 88 22.82 0.43 14.71
C ALA A 88 22.55 -0.58 13.58
N SER A 89 21.38 -1.21 13.58
CA SER A 89 20.98 -2.13 12.51
C SER A 89 20.90 -1.41 11.16
N PRO A 90 21.50 -1.95 10.09
CA PRO A 90 21.39 -1.40 8.75
C PRO A 90 20.03 -1.72 8.11
N THR A 91 19.35 -2.75 8.58
CA THR A 91 18.05 -3.23 8.10
C THR A 91 17.12 -3.51 9.28
N SER A 92 15.81 -3.43 9.07
CA SER A 92 14.81 -3.80 10.07
C SER A 92 13.77 -4.69 9.42
N TRP A 93 13.53 -5.86 10.01
CA TRP A 93 12.64 -6.90 9.49
C TRP A 93 11.40 -7.06 10.36
N LYS A 94 10.25 -7.23 9.73
CA LYS A 94 8.95 -7.41 10.38
C LYS A 94 8.18 -8.57 9.73
N PRO A 95 7.35 -9.30 10.50
CA PRO A 95 6.38 -10.21 9.90
C PRO A 95 5.34 -9.42 9.11
N GLU A 96 4.83 -10.02 8.04
CA GLU A 96 3.61 -9.55 7.37
C GLU A 96 2.48 -10.57 7.50
N PHE A 97 1.31 -10.25 6.94
CA PHE A 97 0.04 -10.95 7.16
C PHE A 97 0.11 -12.47 6.88
N THR A 98 0.93 -12.91 5.92
CA THR A 98 1.05 -14.32 5.54
C THR A 98 2.42 -14.90 5.85
N SER A 99 2.48 -16.21 6.08
CA SER A 99 3.71 -16.94 6.40
C SER A 99 4.66 -17.14 5.22
N TYR A 100 4.33 -16.58 4.05
CA TYR A 100 5.22 -16.49 2.88
C TYR A 100 5.72 -15.08 2.61
N MET A 101 5.36 -14.10 3.47
CA MET A 101 5.75 -12.71 3.31
C MET A 101 6.78 -12.28 4.35
N LEU A 102 7.69 -11.42 3.92
CA LEU A 102 8.57 -10.66 4.79
C LEU A 102 8.44 -9.18 4.44
N GLU A 103 8.58 -8.33 5.45
CA GLU A 103 8.66 -6.90 5.25
C GLU A 103 9.97 -6.37 5.80
N ALA A 104 10.60 -5.45 5.07
CA ALA A 104 11.86 -4.86 5.46
C ALA A 104 11.95 -3.37 5.15
N SER A 105 12.63 -2.66 6.04
CA SER A 105 12.92 -1.23 5.97
C SER A 105 14.41 -0.98 6.23
N PRO A 106 14.95 0.21 5.91
CA PRO A 106 16.27 0.57 6.41
C PRO A 106 16.24 0.60 7.94
N GLY A 107 17.28 0.09 8.58
CA GLY A 107 17.30 -0.02 10.04
C GLY A 107 17.43 1.34 10.75
N GLN A 108 17.81 2.39 10.01
CA GLN A 108 17.70 3.80 10.41
C GLN A 108 17.07 4.60 9.27
N PRO A 109 16.29 5.65 9.56
CA PRO A 109 15.73 6.49 8.51
C PRO A 109 16.84 7.23 7.76
N TYR A 110 16.69 7.37 6.45
CA TYR A 110 17.51 8.25 5.64
C TYR A 110 17.30 9.71 6.05
N LEU A 111 18.34 10.53 5.90
CA LEU A 111 18.28 11.97 6.17
C LEU A 111 17.93 12.75 4.89
N GLY A 112 17.65 14.05 5.06
CA GLY A 112 17.27 14.95 3.97
C GLY A 112 18.38 15.36 2.99
N ASP A 113 19.62 14.90 3.19
CA ASP A 113 20.71 15.12 2.22
C ASP A 113 20.48 14.25 0.97
N LEU A 114 20.51 14.85 -0.22
CA LEU A 114 20.34 14.14 -1.49
C LEU A 114 21.40 13.05 -1.69
N ALA A 115 22.57 13.16 -1.09
CA ALA A 115 23.58 12.10 -1.13
C ALA A 115 23.08 10.77 -0.53
N GLN A 116 22.13 10.81 0.41
CA GLN A 116 21.50 9.62 1.00
C GLN A 116 20.68 8.81 -0.02
N ILE A 117 20.25 9.42 -1.14
CA ILE A 117 19.57 8.68 -2.21
C ILE A 117 20.48 7.60 -2.81
N ASN A 118 21.81 7.79 -2.76
CA ASN A 118 22.78 6.79 -3.18
C ASN A 118 22.98 5.62 -2.21
N SER A 119 22.27 5.57 -1.07
CA SER A 119 22.25 4.37 -0.21
C SER A 119 20.97 3.54 -0.32
N VAL A 120 19.91 4.07 -0.94
CA VAL A 120 18.57 3.45 -0.93
C VAL A 120 18.58 2.09 -1.65
N GLU A 121 18.99 2.06 -2.93
CA GLU A 121 19.05 0.81 -3.70
C GLU A 121 20.04 -0.18 -3.07
N ALA A 122 21.19 0.30 -2.57
CA ALA A 122 22.17 -0.55 -1.90
C ALA A 122 21.60 -1.21 -0.63
N ASN A 123 20.81 -0.45 0.16
CA ASN A 123 20.12 -0.97 1.33
C ASN A 123 19.01 -1.96 0.95
N MET A 124 18.24 -1.70 -0.10
CA MET A 124 17.26 -2.67 -0.63
C MET A 124 17.95 -3.97 -1.09
N LYS A 125 19.09 -3.86 -1.80
CA LYS A 125 19.88 -5.03 -2.23
C LYS A 125 20.45 -5.80 -1.04
N ARG A 126 20.84 -5.10 0.02
CA ARG A 126 21.28 -5.72 1.28
C ARG A 126 20.14 -6.53 1.90
N ARG A 127 18.94 -5.96 2.01
CA ARG A 127 17.76 -6.67 2.54
C ARG A 127 17.48 -7.96 1.76
N ARG A 128 17.47 -7.93 0.42
CA ARG A 128 17.29 -9.16 -0.36
C ARG A 128 18.39 -10.20 -0.08
N ARG A 129 19.66 -9.77 -0.03
CA ARG A 129 20.80 -10.67 0.27
C ARG A 129 20.68 -11.33 1.63
N GLU A 130 20.33 -10.57 2.67
CA GLU A 130 20.16 -11.09 4.04
C GLU A 130 19.12 -12.23 4.11
N VAL A 131 18.09 -12.19 3.27
CA VAL A 131 17.11 -13.29 3.17
C VAL A 131 17.64 -14.44 2.32
N ILE A 132 18.24 -14.15 1.16
CA ILE A 132 18.83 -15.19 0.28
C ILE A 132 19.85 -16.05 1.04
N ASP A 133 20.68 -15.43 1.88
CA ASP A 133 21.72 -16.13 2.64
C ASP A 133 21.16 -17.14 3.67
N LEU A 134 19.86 -17.09 3.97
CA LEU A 134 19.16 -18.00 4.88
C LEU A 134 18.37 -19.10 4.16
N LEU A 135 18.23 -19.01 2.84
CA LEU A 135 17.33 -19.86 2.05
C LEU A 135 18.12 -20.90 1.24
N ASP A 136 17.45 -22.02 0.95
CA ASP A 136 17.96 -23.00 -0.02
C ASP A 136 17.97 -22.41 -1.45
N GLU A 137 18.82 -22.94 -2.34
CA GLU A 137 18.99 -22.40 -3.70
C GLU A 137 17.71 -22.34 -4.55
N ASP A 138 16.74 -23.21 -4.26
CA ASP A 138 15.45 -23.28 -4.95
C ASP A 138 14.35 -22.42 -4.29
N ILE A 139 14.67 -21.70 -3.23
CA ILE A 139 13.75 -20.79 -2.51
C ILE A 139 14.26 -19.35 -2.66
N VAL A 140 13.42 -18.49 -3.23
CA VAL A 140 13.83 -17.13 -3.63
C VAL A 140 12.85 -16.09 -3.09
N PRO A 141 13.32 -15.01 -2.44
CA PRO A 141 12.49 -13.86 -2.13
C PRO A 141 12.29 -13.02 -3.40
N ILE A 142 11.05 -12.70 -3.75
CA ILE A 142 10.68 -11.90 -4.91
C ILE A 142 9.81 -10.73 -4.43
N THR A 143 10.11 -9.50 -4.87
CA THR A 143 9.25 -8.33 -4.63
C THR A 143 8.16 -8.33 -5.69
N LEU A 144 7.12 -9.09 -5.43
CA LEU A 144 6.00 -9.33 -6.33
C LEU A 144 4.73 -8.77 -5.71
N THR A 145 4.00 -7.90 -6.40
CA THR A 145 2.78 -7.34 -5.83
C THR A 145 1.70 -8.39 -5.59
N ALA A 146 1.41 -9.24 -6.57
CA ALA A 146 0.40 -10.28 -6.43
C ALA A 146 0.92 -11.60 -6.99
N PHE A 147 0.86 -12.67 -6.20
CA PHE A 147 1.21 -13.99 -6.67
C PHE A 147 0.16 -14.48 -7.70
N PRO A 148 0.52 -14.77 -8.96
CA PRO A 148 -0.44 -14.98 -10.05
C PRO A 148 -1.47 -16.08 -9.78
N ARG A 149 -1.07 -17.13 -9.06
CA ARG A 149 -1.90 -18.30 -8.74
C ARG A 149 -2.34 -18.35 -7.28
N LEU A 150 -2.42 -17.21 -6.59
CA LEU A 150 -2.84 -17.16 -5.18
C LEU A 150 -4.27 -17.70 -5.04
N GLY A 151 -4.44 -18.75 -4.23
CA GLY A 151 -5.73 -19.44 -4.07
C GLY A 151 -6.06 -20.49 -5.14
N CYS A 152 -5.14 -20.80 -6.06
CA CYS A 152 -5.28 -21.98 -6.92
C CYS A 152 -4.89 -23.26 -6.16
N PRO A 153 -5.33 -24.46 -6.58
CA PRO A 153 -4.81 -25.71 -6.01
C PRO A 153 -3.28 -25.77 -6.01
N ASN A 154 -2.70 -26.29 -4.93
CA ASN A 154 -1.24 -26.48 -4.74
C ASN A 154 -0.38 -25.21 -4.84
N PHE A 155 -0.94 -24.01 -4.59
CA PHE A 155 -0.17 -22.76 -4.70
C PHE A 155 0.88 -22.55 -3.60
N THR A 156 0.91 -23.39 -2.56
CA THR A 156 1.81 -23.26 -1.39
C THR A 156 2.78 -24.42 -1.27
N TYR A 157 3.89 -24.16 -0.57
CA TYR A 157 4.81 -25.14 -0.05
C TYR A 157 5.04 -24.90 1.46
N PRO A 158 4.79 -25.90 2.33
CA PRO A 158 4.11 -27.17 2.05
C PRO A 158 2.72 -26.95 1.43
N ALA A 159 2.19 -28.00 0.79
CA ALA A 159 0.85 -27.94 0.20
C ALA A 159 -0.20 -27.88 1.33
N TYR A 160 -1.00 -26.82 1.34
CA TYR A 160 -2.12 -26.64 2.26
C TYR A 160 -3.42 -26.55 1.46
N GLU A 161 -4.48 -27.15 2.01
CA GLU A 161 -5.81 -27.15 1.41
C GLU A 161 -6.74 -26.26 2.23
N PRO A 162 -7.63 -25.48 1.59
CA PRO A 162 -8.60 -24.67 2.31
C PRO A 162 -9.62 -25.53 3.06
N ASP A 163 -9.86 -25.20 4.34
CA ASP A 163 -10.88 -25.86 5.16
C ASP A 163 -12.16 -25.02 5.20
N THR A 164 -13.16 -25.43 4.42
CA THR A 164 -14.46 -24.75 4.37
C THR A 164 -15.34 -25.04 5.58
N ASN A 165 -15.02 -26.03 6.42
CA ASN A 165 -15.90 -26.51 7.50
C ASN A 165 -15.64 -25.80 8.85
N LYS A 166 -14.46 -25.20 9.04
CA LYS A 166 -14.11 -24.48 10.28
C LYS A 166 -14.57 -23.01 10.25
N ARG A 167 -15.82 -22.77 10.68
CA ARG A 167 -16.36 -21.40 10.83
C ARG A 167 -15.54 -20.50 11.77
N SER A 168 -14.77 -21.07 12.70
CA SER A 168 -13.87 -20.34 13.59
C SER A 168 -12.64 -19.75 12.90
N SER A 169 -12.42 -19.99 11.60
CA SER A 169 -11.18 -19.63 10.89
C SER A 169 -11.38 -18.66 9.71
N ALA A 170 -12.42 -17.82 9.72
CA ALA A 170 -12.76 -16.96 8.56
C ALA A 170 -12.70 -17.74 7.23
N PRO A 171 -13.54 -18.78 7.09
CA PRO A 171 -13.34 -19.84 6.11
C PRO A 171 -13.33 -19.30 4.67
N SER A 172 -12.51 -19.90 3.82
CA SER A 172 -12.34 -19.54 2.41
C SER A 172 -12.46 -20.78 1.53
N LEU A 173 -12.90 -20.58 0.28
CA LEU A 173 -12.87 -21.61 -0.75
C LEU A 173 -11.47 -21.89 -1.32
N PHE A 174 -10.55 -20.92 -1.18
CA PHE A 174 -9.32 -20.87 -1.95
C PHE A 174 -8.08 -20.70 -1.08
N PHE A 175 -8.23 -20.05 0.08
CA PHE A 175 -7.13 -19.61 0.92
C PHE A 175 -7.05 -20.47 2.20
N PRO A 176 -6.02 -21.32 2.35
CA PRO A 176 -5.82 -22.14 3.55
C PRO A 176 -5.50 -21.29 4.77
N TRP A 177 -5.96 -21.73 5.93
CA TRP A 177 -5.78 -21.00 7.19
C TRP A 177 -4.33 -21.05 7.70
N GLU A 178 -3.63 -22.12 7.36
CA GLU A 178 -2.24 -22.42 7.68
C GLU A 178 -1.27 -21.39 7.09
N VAL A 179 -1.70 -20.68 6.05
CA VAL A 179 -0.92 -19.70 5.30
C VAL A 179 -0.92 -18.31 5.97
N VAL A 180 -1.85 -18.07 6.89
CA VAL A 180 -1.84 -16.84 7.70
C VAL A 180 -0.66 -16.87 8.66
N GLY A 181 0.08 -15.75 8.73
CA GLY A 181 1.31 -15.62 9.51
C GLY A 181 1.16 -16.07 10.96
N SER A 182 2.27 -16.50 11.55
CA SER A 182 2.34 -17.07 12.89
C SER A 182 1.94 -16.11 14.00
N HIS A 183 2.14 -14.80 13.80
CA HIS A 183 1.79 -13.80 14.80
C HIS A 183 0.26 -13.75 15.04
N PRO A 184 -0.22 -13.82 16.30
CA PRO A 184 -1.63 -14.01 16.61
C PRO A 184 -2.54 -12.87 16.11
N ARG A 185 -1.98 -11.67 15.91
CA ARG A 185 -2.67 -10.51 15.31
C ARG A 185 -3.36 -10.85 13.98
N PHE A 186 -2.68 -11.57 13.08
CA PHE A 186 -3.16 -11.74 11.71
C PHE A 186 -4.37 -12.67 11.66
N LYS A 187 -4.32 -13.77 12.40
CA LYS A 187 -5.43 -14.72 12.53
C LYS A 187 -6.64 -14.07 13.20
N SER A 188 -6.43 -13.37 14.33
CA SER A 188 -7.54 -12.69 15.00
C SER A 188 -8.15 -11.58 14.14
N PHE A 189 -7.33 -10.85 13.39
CA PHE A 189 -7.79 -9.83 12.45
C PHE A 189 -8.75 -10.41 11.39
N SER A 190 -8.37 -11.50 10.72
CA SER A 190 -9.22 -12.14 9.71
C SER A 190 -10.52 -12.67 10.30
N GLN A 191 -10.44 -13.32 11.46
CA GLN A 191 -11.62 -13.81 12.19
C GLN A 191 -12.56 -12.66 12.55
N ASN A 192 -12.03 -11.58 13.10
CA ASN A 192 -12.83 -10.45 13.57
C ASN A 192 -13.46 -9.67 12.43
N ILE A 193 -12.79 -9.52 11.27
CA ILE A 193 -13.42 -8.97 10.05
C ILE A 193 -14.61 -9.83 9.64
N TYR A 194 -14.42 -11.15 9.53
CA TYR A 194 -15.47 -12.08 9.12
C TYR A 194 -16.69 -12.03 10.07
N LEU A 195 -16.43 -12.09 11.37
CA LEU A 195 -17.47 -12.06 12.40
C LEU A 195 -18.18 -10.71 12.47
N ARG A 196 -17.46 -9.59 12.38
CA ARG A 196 -18.05 -8.24 12.33
C ARG A 196 -18.91 -8.05 11.09
N ARG A 197 -18.40 -8.43 9.92
CA ARG A 197 -19.12 -8.32 8.64
C ARG A 197 -20.39 -9.19 8.61
N GLY A 198 -20.40 -10.28 9.39
CA GLY A 198 -21.46 -11.28 9.42
C GLY A 198 -21.51 -12.15 8.16
N SER A 199 -20.48 -12.09 7.32
CA SER A 199 -20.34 -12.83 6.06
C SER A 199 -18.89 -12.81 5.61
N LYS A 200 -18.53 -13.66 4.64
CA LYS A 200 -17.22 -13.55 3.97
C LYS A 200 -17.08 -12.20 3.27
N VAL A 201 -15.83 -11.78 3.12
CA VAL A 201 -15.52 -10.77 2.11
C VAL A 201 -15.78 -11.37 0.72
N ALA A 202 -16.14 -10.51 -0.23
CA ALA A 202 -16.47 -10.92 -1.58
C ALA A 202 -15.83 -9.93 -2.53
N ILE A 203 -14.76 -10.38 -3.20
CA ILE A 203 -13.94 -9.57 -4.09
C ILE A 203 -14.23 -10.06 -5.50
N ASN A 204 -14.74 -9.17 -6.35
CA ASN A 204 -15.04 -9.50 -7.74
C ASN A 204 -14.08 -8.70 -8.62
N VAL A 205 -13.09 -9.39 -9.20
CA VAL A 205 -12.08 -8.79 -10.06
C VAL A 205 -12.48 -9.01 -11.51
N PRO A 206 -12.66 -7.97 -12.34
CA PRO A 206 -13.03 -8.17 -13.74
C PRO A 206 -12.05 -9.11 -14.45
N VAL A 207 -12.55 -10.13 -15.15
CA VAL A 207 -11.69 -11.06 -15.91
C VAL A 207 -11.28 -10.42 -17.23
N PHE A 208 -10.02 -10.62 -17.65
CA PHE A 208 -9.61 -10.26 -19.00
C PHE A 208 -10.40 -11.10 -20.00
N ARG A 209 -10.94 -10.47 -21.05
CA ARG A 209 -11.70 -11.17 -22.10
C ARG A 209 -10.82 -11.34 -23.34
N ASP A 210 -10.20 -12.50 -23.45
CA ASP A 210 -9.48 -12.91 -24.65
C ASP A 210 -10.42 -13.66 -25.63
N VAL A 211 -9.85 -14.25 -26.68
CA VAL A 211 -10.56 -14.91 -27.78
C VAL A 211 -11.40 -16.08 -27.26
N ASN A 212 -10.82 -16.94 -26.42
CA ASN A 212 -11.41 -18.17 -25.90
C ASN A 212 -11.87 -18.07 -24.44
N THR A 213 -11.80 -16.89 -23.81
CA THR A 213 -12.40 -16.69 -22.49
C THR A 213 -13.91 -16.92 -22.61
N PRO A 214 -14.53 -17.74 -21.73
CA PRO A 214 -15.97 -17.96 -21.73
C PRO A 214 -16.77 -16.65 -21.70
N LYS A 215 -17.92 -16.61 -22.39
CA LYS A 215 -18.79 -15.44 -22.51
C LYS A 215 -20.27 -15.85 -22.28
N PRO A 216 -20.87 -15.54 -21.11
CA PRO A 216 -20.23 -14.90 -19.96
C PRO A 216 -19.17 -15.81 -19.32
N PHE A 217 -18.17 -15.22 -18.67
CA PHE A 217 -17.33 -15.96 -17.74
C PHE A 217 -18.10 -16.11 -16.43
N VAL A 218 -18.37 -17.34 -16.01
CA VAL A 218 -19.16 -17.64 -14.81
C VAL A 218 -18.43 -18.68 -13.99
N GLU A 219 -18.28 -18.39 -12.70
CA GLU A 219 -17.69 -19.30 -11.73
C GLU A 219 -18.80 -19.89 -10.88
N HIS A 220 -19.13 -21.16 -11.11
CA HIS A 220 -20.06 -21.90 -10.28
C HIS A 220 -19.31 -22.49 -9.09
N LEU A 221 -19.36 -21.79 -7.96
CA LEU A 221 -18.64 -22.16 -6.76
C LEU A 221 -19.60 -22.77 -5.72
N GLN A 222 -19.10 -23.71 -4.93
CA GLN A 222 -19.88 -24.34 -3.85
C GLN A 222 -19.13 -24.20 -2.54
N TYR A 223 -19.82 -23.71 -1.52
CA TYR A 223 -19.33 -23.60 -0.15
C TYR A 223 -20.21 -24.45 0.76
N GLY A 224 -19.78 -25.67 1.09
CA GLY A 224 -20.66 -26.65 1.71
C GLY A 224 -21.83 -26.97 0.79
N GLU A 225 -23.07 -26.79 1.28
CA GLU A 225 -24.30 -26.97 0.50
C GLU A 225 -24.77 -25.67 -0.21
N GLU A 226 -24.12 -24.53 0.05
CA GLU A 226 -24.52 -23.24 -0.51
C GLU A 226 -23.80 -22.97 -1.84
N ALA A 227 -24.56 -22.62 -2.87
CA ALA A 227 -24.02 -22.09 -4.11
C ALA A 227 -23.56 -20.65 -3.89
N ILE A 228 -22.33 -20.35 -4.33
CA ILE A 228 -21.81 -18.99 -4.39
C ILE A 228 -21.64 -18.66 -5.87
N ASP A 229 -22.50 -17.76 -6.35
CA ASP A 229 -22.36 -17.22 -7.69
C ASP A 229 -21.50 -15.95 -7.61
N GLY A 230 -20.24 -16.07 -8.06
CA GLY A 230 -19.42 -14.91 -8.37
C GLY A 230 -20.13 -14.04 -9.41
N LYS A 231 -19.78 -12.75 -9.48
CA LYS A 231 -20.36 -11.89 -10.53
C LYS A 231 -19.93 -12.40 -11.91
N GLU A 232 -20.86 -12.43 -12.87
CA GLU A 232 -20.53 -12.70 -14.28
C GLU A 232 -19.38 -11.80 -14.74
N ASP A 233 -18.46 -12.35 -15.51
CA ASP A 233 -17.26 -11.69 -16.02
C ASP A 233 -16.29 -11.20 -14.95
N HIS A 234 -16.31 -11.82 -13.77
CA HIS A 234 -15.36 -11.55 -12.69
C HIS A 234 -14.75 -12.83 -12.11
N ILE A 235 -13.47 -12.75 -11.76
CA ILE A 235 -12.75 -13.69 -10.91
C ILE A 235 -13.18 -13.41 -9.46
N TYR A 236 -13.66 -14.43 -8.77
CA TYR A 236 -14.13 -14.35 -7.39
C TYR A 236 -13.04 -14.73 -6.38
N LEU A 237 -12.81 -13.87 -5.40
CA LEU A 237 -11.91 -14.10 -4.26
C LEU A 237 -12.66 -13.83 -2.94
N ASP A 238 -12.34 -14.56 -1.86
CA ASP A 238 -13.20 -14.58 -0.65
C ASP A 238 -12.46 -14.55 0.70
N ALA A 239 -11.19 -14.15 0.70
CA ALA A 239 -10.38 -14.12 1.91
C ALA A 239 -9.56 -12.83 2.04
N THR A 240 -9.32 -12.43 3.30
CA THR A 240 -8.41 -11.33 3.67
C THR A 240 -7.01 -11.49 3.04
N GLY A 241 -6.51 -12.73 3.01
CA GLY A 241 -5.22 -13.07 2.39
C GLY A 241 -5.14 -12.84 0.88
N HIS A 242 -6.26 -12.72 0.15
CA HIS A 242 -6.19 -12.33 -1.27
C HIS A 242 -5.82 -10.86 -1.48
N GLY A 243 -5.95 -10.04 -0.42
CA GLY A 243 -5.54 -8.64 -0.42
C GLY A 243 -4.28 -8.39 0.39
N HIS A 244 -4.29 -8.77 1.66
CA HIS A 244 -3.13 -8.62 2.56
C HIS A 244 -2.00 -9.61 2.29
N GLY A 245 -2.24 -10.64 1.48
CA GLY A 245 -1.18 -11.48 0.92
C GLY A 245 -0.57 -10.91 -0.37
N ASN A 246 -0.88 -9.65 -0.71
CA ASN A 246 -0.20 -8.89 -1.75
C ASN A 246 0.87 -7.99 -1.14
N SER A 247 1.88 -7.64 -1.91
CA SER A 247 2.99 -6.79 -1.49
C SER A 247 2.92 -5.35 -2.00
N CYS A 248 3.57 -4.41 -1.34
CA CYS A 248 3.70 -3.03 -1.79
C CYS A 248 5.02 -2.34 -1.43
N LEU A 249 5.19 -1.14 -2.00
CA LEU A 249 6.21 -0.18 -1.59
C LEU A 249 5.52 0.96 -0.85
N GLN A 250 5.96 1.24 0.37
CA GLN A 250 5.47 2.37 1.15
C GLN A 250 6.63 3.33 1.44
N VAL A 251 6.35 4.63 1.47
CA VAL A 251 7.35 5.66 1.76
C VAL A 251 6.83 6.55 2.87
N THR A 252 7.53 6.55 4.01
CA THR A 252 7.22 7.42 5.15
C THR A 252 8.24 8.55 5.22
N LEU A 253 7.77 9.79 5.40
CA LEU A 253 8.63 10.93 5.70
C LEU A 253 8.15 11.70 6.93
N GLN A 254 9.11 12.25 7.66
CA GLN A 254 8.93 13.18 8.76
C GLN A 254 8.94 14.61 8.22
N ALA A 255 7.91 15.36 8.56
CA ALA A 255 7.78 16.77 8.22
C ALA A 255 8.42 17.66 9.29
N TYR A 256 8.63 18.93 8.96
CA TYR A 256 9.18 19.94 9.86
C TYR A 256 8.33 20.22 11.11
N ASN A 257 7.00 20.16 10.95
CA ASN A 257 6.01 20.30 12.01
C ASN A 257 4.64 19.73 11.53
N VAL A 258 3.59 19.91 12.34
CA VAL A 258 2.24 19.44 12.02
C VAL A 258 1.64 20.10 10.77
N ASP A 259 1.93 21.38 10.53
CA ASP A 259 1.38 22.12 9.38
C ASP A 259 1.97 21.64 8.06
N GLU A 260 3.30 21.46 8.02
CA GLU A 260 3.97 20.86 6.86
C GLU A 260 3.50 19.42 6.63
N ALA A 261 3.27 18.63 7.69
CA ALA A 261 2.72 17.28 7.56
C ALA A 261 1.32 17.30 6.95
N ARG A 262 0.43 18.21 7.37
CA ARG A 262 -0.92 18.38 6.79
C ARG A 262 -0.84 18.80 5.32
N LEU A 263 0.02 19.76 5.00
CA LEU A 263 0.25 20.21 3.63
C LEU A 263 0.76 19.06 2.75
N LEU A 264 1.77 18.31 3.18
CA LEU A 264 2.32 17.21 2.38
C LEU A 264 1.36 16.03 2.25
N TYR A 265 0.58 15.71 3.30
CA TYR A 265 -0.50 14.73 3.23
C TYR A 265 -1.46 15.10 2.09
N ASP A 266 -1.92 16.35 2.10
CA ASP A 266 -2.87 16.87 1.14
C ASP A 266 -2.33 16.91 -0.28
N GLN A 267 -1.15 17.51 -0.48
CA GLN A 267 -0.57 17.70 -1.81
C GLN A 267 -0.23 16.35 -2.46
N LEU A 268 0.07 15.31 -1.67
CA LEU A 268 0.34 13.98 -2.21
C LEU A 268 -0.93 13.16 -2.50
N CYS A 269 -2.10 13.51 -1.96
CA CYS A 269 -3.35 12.79 -2.23
C CYS A 269 -3.71 12.72 -3.74
N PRO A 270 -3.68 13.82 -4.51
CA PRO A 270 -3.86 13.78 -5.97
C PRO A 270 -2.81 12.98 -6.73
N ILE A 271 -1.63 12.77 -6.15
CA ILE A 271 -0.52 12.01 -6.74
C ILE A 271 -0.72 10.51 -6.56
N CYS A 272 -1.48 10.07 -5.55
CA CYS A 272 -1.74 8.67 -5.26
C CYS A 272 -2.23 7.86 -6.48
N PRO A 273 -3.30 8.25 -7.20
CA PRO A 273 -3.76 7.51 -8.38
C PRO A 273 -2.77 7.54 -9.56
N ILE A 274 -1.98 8.62 -9.69
CA ILE A 274 -0.98 8.76 -10.74
C ILE A 274 0.14 7.74 -10.54
N VAL A 275 0.65 7.63 -9.32
CA VAL A 275 1.71 6.67 -8.98
C VAL A 275 1.18 5.24 -8.97
N LEU A 276 -0.06 5.01 -8.55
CA LEU A 276 -0.71 3.70 -8.66
C LEU A 276 -0.68 3.20 -10.11
N ALA A 277 -1.13 4.02 -11.06
CA ALA A 277 -1.10 3.69 -12.49
C ALA A 277 0.35 3.49 -13.02
N LEU A 278 1.29 4.35 -12.64
CA LEU A 278 2.71 4.25 -13.05
C LEU A 278 3.40 2.99 -12.54
N SER A 279 3.03 2.53 -11.35
CA SER A 279 3.66 1.40 -10.66
C SER A 279 2.96 0.06 -10.93
N ALA A 280 1.83 0.04 -11.63
CA ALA A 280 0.98 -1.11 -11.87
C ALA A 280 1.73 -2.45 -12.05
N ALA A 281 1.47 -3.44 -11.18
CA ALA A 281 2.24 -4.68 -11.11
C ALA A 281 1.42 -5.94 -10.76
N SER A 282 0.08 -5.90 -10.82
CA SER A 282 -0.76 -7.03 -10.44
C SER A 282 -1.89 -7.35 -11.45
N PRO A 283 -1.55 -7.91 -12.62
CA PRO A 283 -2.51 -8.18 -13.70
C PRO A 283 -3.15 -9.58 -13.65
N ILE A 284 -2.78 -10.42 -12.68
CA ILE A 284 -3.21 -11.83 -12.60
C ILE A 284 -3.68 -12.12 -11.18
N TYR A 285 -4.86 -12.72 -11.06
CA TYR A 285 -5.43 -13.16 -9.79
C TYR A 285 -6.02 -14.56 -9.93
N ARG A 286 -5.76 -15.42 -8.93
CA ARG A 286 -6.31 -16.79 -8.86
C ARG A 286 -6.12 -17.61 -10.14
N GLY A 287 -5.00 -17.41 -10.83
CA GLY A 287 -4.67 -18.12 -12.07
C GLY A 287 -5.41 -17.59 -13.29
N PHE A 288 -5.94 -16.37 -13.26
CA PHE A 288 -6.57 -15.71 -14.40
C PHE A 288 -6.01 -14.32 -14.63
N LEU A 289 -5.79 -13.95 -15.90
CA LEU A 289 -5.59 -12.56 -16.29
C LEU A 289 -6.86 -11.76 -15.92
N SER A 290 -6.70 -10.68 -15.17
CA SER A 290 -7.77 -9.74 -14.85
C SER A 290 -7.83 -8.59 -15.87
N ASP A 291 -8.88 -7.76 -15.86
CA ASP A 291 -8.97 -6.53 -16.67
C ASP A 291 -8.57 -5.27 -15.84
N VAL A 292 -7.78 -5.48 -14.78
CA VAL A 292 -7.19 -4.46 -13.92
C VAL A 292 -5.70 -4.75 -13.71
N ASP A 293 -4.89 -3.72 -13.47
CA ASP A 293 -3.43 -3.86 -13.36
C ASP A 293 -2.85 -3.56 -11.97
N CYS A 294 -3.70 -3.19 -11.01
CA CYS A 294 -3.30 -2.75 -9.67
C CYS A 294 -4.07 -3.47 -8.56
N ARG A 295 -3.46 -3.57 -7.37
CA ARG A 295 -3.98 -4.36 -6.23
C ARG A 295 -5.05 -3.64 -5.41
N TRP A 296 -5.21 -2.34 -5.59
CA TRP A 296 -5.81 -1.48 -4.57
C TRP A 296 -7.28 -1.83 -4.27
N ASN A 297 -8.07 -2.17 -5.29
CA ASN A 297 -9.47 -2.56 -5.10
C ASN A 297 -9.59 -3.96 -4.50
N ILE A 298 -8.59 -4.83 -4.74
CA ILE A 298 -8.54 -6.18 -4.20
C ILE A 298 -8.27 -6.11 -2.70
N ILE A 299 -7.23 -5.38 -2.29
CA ILE A 299 -6.91 -5.21 -0.87
C ILE A 299 -8.00 -4.44 -0.14
N SER A 300 -8.58 -3.39 -0.74
CA SER A 300 -9.72 -2.67 -0.17
C SER A 300 -10.90 -3.59 0.18
N GLN A 301 -11.32 -4.44 -0.75
CA GLN A 301 -12.44 -5.36 -0.55
C GLN A 301 -12.09 -6.54 0.37
N SER A 302 -10.81 -6.92 0.45
CA SER A 302 -10.34 -8.04 1.27
C SER A 302 -10.48 -7.84 2.77
N VAL A 303 -10.53 -6.59 3.23
CA VAL A 303 -10.71 -6.21 4.64
C VAL A 303 -11.90 -5.29 4.87
N ASP A 304 -12.85 -5.30 3.93
CA ASP A 304 -14.11 -4.58 4.10
C ASP A 304 -14.93 -5.28 5.17
N ASP A 305 -14.91 -4.76 6.38
CA ASP A 305 -15.63 -5.31 7.52
C ASP A 305 -17.08 -4.80 7.62
N ARG A 306 -17.53 -3.95 6.69
CA ARG A 306 -18.84 -3.29 6.78
C ARG A 306 -20.00 -4.28 6.78
N THR A 307 -20.91 -4.11 7.73
CA THR A 307 -22.16 -4.87 7.79
C THR A 307 -23.06 -4.56 6.59
N LYS A 308 -24.14 -5.33 6.40
CA LYS A 308 -25.14 -5.01 5.36
C LYS A 308 -25.81 -3.65 5.58
N GLU A 309 -26.04 -3.26 6.84
CA GLU A 309 -26.61 -1.95 7.17
C GLU A 309 -25.65 -0.80 6.81
N GLU A 310 -24.37 -0.94 7.17
CA GLU A 310 -23.31 0.04 6.86
C GLU A 310 -23.12 0.21 5.35
N ARG A 311 -23.26 -0.87 4.57
CA ARG A 311 -23.17 -0.87 3.10
C ARG A 311 -24.42 -0.38 2.38
N GLY A 312 -25.50 -0.04 3.08
CA GLY A 312 -26.74 0.40 2.42
C GLY A 312 -27.66 -0.73 1.95
N LEU A 313 -27.31 -2.00 2.19
CA LEU A 313 -28.07 -3.17 1.72
C LEU A 313 -29.27 -3.46 2.61
N GLU A 314 -29.22 -3.06 3.88
CA GLU A 314 -30.30 -3.16 4.85
C GLU A 314 -30.54 -1.81 5.57
N PRO A 315 -31.72 -1.56 6.16
CA PRO A 315 -31.97 -0.37 6.98
C PRO A 315 -31.06 -0.33 8.21
N LEU A 316 -30.58 0.85 8.60
CA LEU A 316 -29.83 1.04 9.84
C LEU A 316 -30.73 0.77 11.05
N LYS A 317 -30.36 -0.23 11.86
CA LYS A 317 -31.02 -0.62 13.11
C LYS A 317 -30.02 -0.82 14.23
N ASN A 318 -28.89 -1.46 13.96
CA ASN A 318 -27.87 -1.81 14.94
C ASN A 318 -26.60 -0.97 14.76
N ASN A 319 -26.28 -0.55 13.53
CA ASN A 319 -25.14 0.32 13.24
C ASN A 319 -25.53 1.82 13.29
N LYS A 320 -24.57 2.68 13.67
CA LYS A 320 -24.79 4.14 13.75
C LYS A 320 -24.76 4.85 12.40
N HIS A 321 -24.00 4.34 11.44
CA HIS A 321 -23.66 5.06 10.21
C HIS A 321 -23.81 4.18 8.96
N ARG A 322 -24.19 4.79 7.84
CA ARG A 322 -23.87 4.24 6.51
C ARG A 322 -22.47 4.68 6.15
N ILE A 323 -21.63 3.76 5.68
CA ILE A 323 -20.22 4.02 5.47
C ILE A 323 -19.88 3.73 4.00
N PRO A 324 -19.51 4.75 3.20
CA PRO A 324 -19.41 4.62 1.74
C PRO A 324 -18.22 3.78 1.30
N LYS A 325 -17.10 3.83 2.04
CA LYS A 325 -15.84 3.17 1.70
C LYS A 325 -15.46 2.07 2.69
N SER A 326 -14.65 1.11 2.24
CA SER A 326 -13.99 0.16 3.15
C SER A 326 -13.08 0.91 4.13
N ARG A 327 -12.68 0.27 5.24
CA ARG A 327 -11.64 0.83 6.11
C ARG A 327 -10.26 0.87 5.45
N TYR A 328 -10.10 0.12 4.36
CA TYR A 328 -9.00 0.24 3.44
C TYR A 328 -9.51 0.88 2.14
N ASP A 329 -9.22 2.15 1.88
CA ASP A 329 -9.67 2.85 0.68
C ASP A 329 -8.91 4.17 0.45
N SER A 330 -9.22 4.93 -0.61
CA SER A 330 -8.66 6.27 -0.80
C SER A 330 -8.97 7.22 0.36
N VAL A 331 -8.13 8.26 0.52
CA VAL A 331 -8.34 9.33 1.50
C VAL A 331 -9.71 9.98 1.34
N ASP A 332 -10.33 10.31 2.47
CA ASP A 332 -11.68 10.91 2.53
C ASP A 332 -11.69 12.42 2.81
N TYR A 333 -10.57 13.00 3.24
CA TYR A 333 -10.55 14.37 3.75
C TYR A 333 -9.16 15.00 3.72
N TYR A 334 -9.03 16.19 3.11
CA TYR A 334 -7.87 17.05 3.25
C TYR A 334 -7.78 17.67 4.64
N LEU A 335 -6.55 17.84 5.12
CA LEU A 335 -6.22 18.20 6.48
C LEU A 335 -5.76 19.65 6.64
N SER A 336 -5.35 20.35 5.58
CA SER A 336 -4.95 21.76 5.67
C SER A 336 -6.14 22.72 5.51
N PRO A 337 -6.02 23.98 5.99
CA PRO A 337 -6.97 25.05 5.67
C PRO A 337 -7.18 25.26 4.17
N GLU A 338 -6.11 25.17 3.36
CA GLU A 338 -6.13 25.33 1.91
C GLU A 338 -6.91 24.23 1.20
N GLY A 339 -6.88 23.01 1.74
CA GLY A 339 -7.59 21.86 1.21
C GLY A 339 -9.08 21.84 1.48
N GLN A 340 -9.58 22.63 2.45
CA GLN A 340 -10.97 22.56 2.90
C GLN A 340 -11.99 22.74 1.77
N ALA A 341 -11.73 23.67 0.85
CA ALA A 341 -12.64 23.97 -0.25
C ALA A 341 -12.86 22.76 -1.18
N TYR A 342 -11.90 21.83 -1.20
CA TYR A 342 -11.87 20.65 -2.07
C TYR A 342 -12.40 19.37 -1.37
N ASN A 343 -12.82 19.46 -0.11
CA ASN A 343 -13.52 18.38 0.59
C ASN A 343 -15.00 18.35 0.18
N ASP A 344 -15.27 17.86 -1.03
CA ASP A 344 -16.58 17.92 -1.69
C ASP A 344 -17.46 16.66 -1.49
N ILE A 345 -16.92 15.63 -0.83
CA ILE A 345 -17.68 14.45 -0.43
C ILE A 345 -18.24 14.60 0.98
N GLU A 346 -19.40 13.98 1.26
CA GLU A 346 -19.96 13.96 2.60
C GLU A 346 -19.09 13.08 3.52
N LEU A 347 -18.37 13.72 4.44
CA LEU A 347 -17.59 13.01 5.46
C LEU A 347 -18.53 12.43 6.53
N VAL A 348 -18.51 11.11 6.69
CA VAL A 348 -19.18 10.42 7.80
C VAL A 348 -18.25 10.42 9.01
N TYR A 349 -18.66 10.99 10.14
CA TYR A 349 -17.85 11.05 11.36
C TYR A 349 -18.70 10.94 12.62
N ASP A 350 -18.10 10.56 13.74
CA ASP A 350 -18.76 10.56 15.05
C ASP A 350 -18.81 12.01 15.61
N LYS A 351 -20.02 12.58 15.68
CA LYS A 351 -20.23 13.98 16.09
C LYS A 351 -19.83 14.22 17.55
N GLU A 352 -20.06 13.26 18.44
CA GLU A 352 -19.73 13.41 19.86
C GLU A 352 -18.22 13.43 20.07
N PHE A 353 -17.48 12.58 19.35
CA PHE A 353 -16.02 12.61 19.39
C PHE A 353 -15.45 13.86 18.73
N CYS A 354 -16.03 14.32 17.61
CA CYS A 354 -15.64 15.59 16.99
C CYS A 354 -15.79 16.76 17.96
N GLU A 355 -16.94 16.87 18.65
CA GLU A 355 -17.16 17.91 19.65
C GLU A 355 -16.19 17.82 20.84
N GLN A 356 -15.85 16.60 21.28
CA GLN A 356 -14.88 16.39 22.37
C GLN A 356 -13.48 16.89 21.97
N LEU A 357 -13.05 16.56 20.74
CA LEU A 357 -11.77 17.02 20.18
C LEU A 357 -11.72 18.54 20.06
N GLU A 358 -12.77 19.17 19.51
CA GLU A 358 -12.86 20.62 19.36
C GLU A 358 -12.89 21.36 20.70
N LYS A 359 -13.68 20.87 21.68
CA LYS A 359 -13.70 21.43 23.05
C LYS A 359 -12.35 21.32 23.75
N ALA A 360 -11.56 20.30 23.41
CA ALA A 360 -10.20 20.14 23.89
C ALA A 360 -9.19 21.03 23.15
N GLY A 361 -9.58 21.78 22.11
CA GLY A 361 -8.69 22.69 21.37
C GLY A 361 -7.97 22.07 20.17
N VAL A 362 -8.40 20.90 19.70
CA VAL A 362 -8.03 20.39 18.36
C VAL A 362 -8.79 21.21 17.31
N ASP A 363 -8.13 21.67 16.24
CA ASP A 363 -8.82 22.43 15.20
C ASP A 363 -9.88 21.59 14.47
N SER A 364 -10.91 22.24 13.94
CA SER A 364 -12.10 21.56 13.39
C SER A 364 -11.80 20.67 12.19
N ILE A 365 -10.76 20.94 11.41
CA ILE A 365 -10.37 20.08 10.27
C ILE A 365 -9.82 18.77 10.80
N LEU A 366 -8.85 18.85 11.71
CA LEU A 366 -8.21 17.67 12.28
C LEU A 366 -9.18 16.90 13.17
N ALA A 367 -10.02 17.60 13.95
CA ALA A 367 -11.05 16.97 14.78
C ALA A 367 -12.02 16.11 13.94
N ARG A 368 -12.47 16.62 12.79
CA ARG A 368 -13.33 15.87 11.85
C ARG A 368 -12.62 14.66 11.25
N HIS A 369 -11.36 14.80 10.85
CA HIS A 369 -10.58 13.67 10.33
C HIS A 369 -10.45 12.55 11.37
N ILE A 370 -10.06 12.87 12.61
CA ILE A 370 -9.94 11.87 13.67
C ILE A 370 -11.30 11.26 14.01
N ALA A 371 -12.35 12.07 14.11
CA ALA A 371 -13.70 11.57 14.35
C ALA A 371 -14.23 10.67 13.21
N HIS A 372 -13.78 10.89 11.97
CA HIS A 372 -14.07 10.01 10.83
C HIS A 372 -13.38 8.65 11.00
N LEU A 373 -12.10 8.59 11.35
CA LEU A 373 -11.41 7.31 11.59
C LEU A 373 -12.11 6.48 12.69
N PHE A 374 -12.65 7.17 13.70
CA PHE A 374 -13.37 6.57 14.83
C PHE A 374 -14.83 6.20 14.53
N ILE A 375 -15.30 6.27 13.28
CA ILE A 375 -16.54 5.57 12.89
C ILE A 375 -16.32 4.05 12.80
N ARG A 376 -15.06 3.62 12.67
CA ARG A 376 -14.69 2.20 12.64
C ARG A 376 -14.65 1.60 14.03
N GLU A 377 -14.88 0.31 14.08
CA GLU A 377 -14.71 -0.48 15.29
C GLU A 377 -13.28 -1.06 15.36
N PRO A 378 -12.71 -1.20 16.57
CA PRO A 378 -11.45 -1.93 16.75
C PRO A 378 -11.64 -3.39 16.32
N ILE A 379 -10.67 -3.94 15.61
CA ILE A 379 -10.74 -5.31 15.05
C ILE A 379 -9.60 -6.22 15.49
N SER A 380 -8.58 -5.67 16.15
CA SER A 380 -7.42 -6.42 16.60
C SER A 380 -6.95 -5.83 17.92
N VAL A 381 -7.45 -6.41 19.02
CA VAL A 381 -7.21 -5.92 20.39
C VAL A 381 -6.56 -7.04 21.18
N PHE A 382 -5.51 -6.72 21.94
CA PHE A 382 -4.91 -7.65 22.88
C PHE A 382 -5.43 -7.40 24.29
N LYS A 383 -5.72 -8.49 25.02
CA LYS A 383 -6.25 -8.44 26.38
C LYS A 383 -5.35 -7.63 27.32
N GLU A 384 -4.04 -7.75 27.14
CA GLU A 384 -3.01 -7.08 27.93
C GLU A 384 -2.99 -5.56 27.71
N LEU A 385 -3.58 -5.08 26.62
CA LEU A 385 -3.64 -3.67 26.26
C LEU A 385 -5.00 -3.02 26.55
N LEU A 386 -5.90 -3.70 27.29
CA LEU A 386 -7.21 -3.13 27.65
C LEU A 386 -7.12 -2.03 28.71
N GLU A 387 -6.17 -2.15 29.64
CA GLU A 387 -5.92 -1.14 30.66
C GLU A 387 -4.75 -0.27 30.22
N GLN A 388 -5.01 1.03 30.00
CA GLN A 388 -4.04 2.01 29.54
C GLN A 388 -4.16 3.32 30.31
N ASP A 389 -3.04 4.02 30.47
CA ASP A 389 -2.95 5.39 30.98
C ASP A 389 -3.07 6.36 29.79
N ASP A 390 -4.21 7.05 29.69
CA ASP A 390 -4.54 7.98 28.60
C ASP A 390 -3.47 9.09 28.38
N LEU A 391 -2.59 9.34 29.35
CA LEU A 391 -1.53 10.35 29.27
C LEU A 391 -0.17 9.81 28.79
N LYS A 392 0.03 8.48 28.87
CA LYS A 392 1.32 7.81 28.62
C LYS A 392 1.28 6.77 27.52
N ASP A 393 0.10 6.25 27.23
CA ASP A 393 -0.12 5.20 26.24
C ASP A 393 -0.90 5.75 25.04
N SER A 394 -0.79 5.07 23.90
CA SER A 394 -1.47 5.46 22.65
C SER A 394 -2.06 4.28 21.89
N ASP A 395 -2.04 3.07 22.47
CA ASP A 395 -2.42 1.86 21.76
C ASP A 395 -3.92 1.81 21.42
N HIS A 396 -4.81 2.43 22.22
CA HIS A 396 -6.23 2.52 21.84
C HIS A 396 -6.45 3.46 20.66
N PHE A 397 -5.72 4.57 20.58
CA PHE A 397 -5.71 5.42 19.38
C PHE A 397 -5.12 4.67 18.18
N GLU A 398 -3.94 4.07 18.34
CA GLU A 398 -3.25 3.33 17.28
C GLU A 398 -4.03 2.10 16.82
N ASN A 399 -4.88 1.51 17.66
CA ASN A 399 -5.78 0.43 17.27
C ASN A 399 -6.67 0.83 16.09
N ILE A 400 -7.29 2.00 16.20
CA ILE A 400 -8.18 2.55 15.17
C ILE A 400 -7.36 3.12 14.02
N GLN A 401 -6.33 3.92 14.32
CA GLN A 401 -5.50 4.58 13.31
C GLN A 401 -4.76 3.58 12.41
N SER A 402 -4.09 2.58 12.98
CA SER A 402 -3.31 1.59 12.21
C SER A 402 -4.18 0.67 11.37
N THR A 403 -5.49 0.61 11.64
CA THR A 403 -6.46 -0.24 10.96
C THR A 403 -7.46 0.54 10.10
N ASN A 404 -7.20 1.83 9.90
CA ASN A 404 -7.70 2.59 8.77
C ASN A 404 -6.53 2.73 7.77
N TRP A 405 -6.65 2.07 6.63
CA TRP A 405 -5.58 1.98 5.64
C TRP A 405 -5.92 2.83 4.42
N GLN A 406 -5.45 4.07 4.42
CA GLN A 406 -5.69 4.99 3.32
C GLN A 406 -4.54 5.07 2.32
N THR A 407 -4.73 5.74 1.17
CA THR A 407 -3.65 6.02 0.21
C THR A 407 -2.55 6.91 0.81
N MET A 408 -2.95 7.85 1.66
CA MET A 408 -2.04 8.60 2.54
C MET A 408 -2.39 8.32 3.98
N ARG A 409 -1.39 8.26 4.85
CA ARG A 409 -1.60 8.20 6.30
C ARG A 409 -0.89 9.35 6.99
N PHE A 410 -1.65 10.13 7.75
CA PHE A 410 -1.14 11.17 8.65
C PHE A 410 -0.78 10.52 9.99
N LYS A 411 0.49 10.56 10.40
CA LYS A 411 1.00 9.79 11.54
C LYS A 411 1.45 10.73 12.65
N PRO A 412 0.70 10.81 13.77
CA PRO A 412 1.17 11.50 14.96
C PRO A 412 2.52 10.93 15.44
N PRO A 413 3.32 11.74 16.16
CA PRO A 413 4.50 11.24 16.83
C PRO A 413 4.11 10.22 17.92
N PRO A 414 4.87 9.15 18.14
CA PRO A 414 4.68 8.31 19.32
C PRO A 414 5.08 9.08 20.58
N LEU A 415 4.54 8.65 21.73
CA LEU A 415 4.96 9.20 23.02
C LEU A 415 6.43 8.85 23.28
N ASP A 416 7.18 9.84 23.75
CA ASP A 416 8.56 9.73 24.22
C ASP A 416 9.61 9.22 23.19
N ALA A 417 9.35 9.37 21.89
CA ALA A 417 10.30 9.07 20.81
C ALA A 417 10.90 10.35 20.16
N ASP A 418 12.13 10.27 19.65
CA ASP A 418 12.72 11.31 18.77
C ASP A 418 12.24 11.19 17.31
N ILE A 419 10.92 11.15 17.16
CA ILE A 419 10.22 11.05 15.89
C ILE A 419 9.16 12.15 15.87
N GLY A 420 9.03 12.87 14.75
CA GLY A 420 8.09 13.96 14.55
C GLY A 420 6.79 13.54 13.88
N TRP A 421 6.04 14.55 13.42
CA TRP A 421 4.85 14.36 12.60
C TRP A 421 5.25 13.78 11.24
N ARG A 422 4.58 12.72 10.80
CA ARG A 422 4.93 12.01 9.58
C ARG A 422 3.74 11.89 8.65
N VAL A 423 4.05 11.70 7.37
CA VAL A 423 3.10 11.24 6.36
C VAL A 423 3.66 10.01 5.68
N GLU A 424 2.77 9.11 5.29
CA GLU A 424 3.12 7.84 4.65
C GLU A 424 2.33 7.70 3.35
N PHE A 425 3.06 7.55 2.25
CA PHE A 425 2.55 7.33 0.89
C PHE A 425 2.48 5.83 0.62
N ARG A 426 1.26 5.31 0.39
CA ARG A 426 0.95 3.87 0.43
C ARG A 426 0.45 3.20 -0.87
N PRO A 427 0.09 3.92 -1.96
CA PRO A 427 -0.54 3.25 -3.11
C PRO A 427 0.45 2.49 -4.00
N CYS A 428 1.76 2.77 -3.91
CA CYS A 428 2.73 2.20 -4.84
C CYS A 428 2.71 0.68 -4.81
N GLU A 429 2.56 0.07 -5.98
CA GLU A 429 2.78 -1.37 -6.16
C GLU A 429 4.28 -1.64 -5.95
N VAL A 430 4.64 -2.79 -5.39
CA VAL A 430 6.06 -3.15 -5.29
C VAL A 430 6.59 -3.54 -6.68
N GLN A 431 7.81 -3.14 -6.98
CA GLN A 431 8.46 -3.40 -8.26
C GLN A 431 9.41 -4.60 -8.17
N LEU A 432 9.76 -5.17 -9.32
CA LEU A 432 10.53 -6.41 -9.37
C LEU A 432 11.97 -6.22 -8.87
N THR A 433 12.61 -5.11 -9.22
CA THR A 433 14.01 -4.82 -8.87
C THR A 433 14.16 -3.73 -7.81
N GLU A 434 15.28 -3.75 -7.10
CA GLU A 434 15.62 -2.69 -6.13
C GLU A 434 15.77 -1.34 -6.82
N PHE A 435 16.28 -1.31 -8.06
CA PHE A 435 16.42 -0.07 -8.83
C PHE A 435 15.07 0.59 -9.06
N GLU A 436 14.07 -0.17 -9.51
CA GLU A 436 12.72 0.37 -9.74
C GLU A 436 12.09 0.87 -8.43
N ASN A 437 12.19 0.09 -7.35
CA ASN A 437 11.65 0.48 -6.05
C ASN A 437 12.34 1.75 -5.49
N ALA A 438 13.67 1.83 -5.60
CA ALA A 438 14.44 3.01 -5.23
C ALA A 438 14.06 4.24 -6.09
N ALA A 439 13.78 4.03 -7.38
CA ALA A 439 13.34 5.10 -8.28
C ALA A 439 11.99 5.71 -7.86
N PHE A 440 10.99 4.88 -7.52
CA PHE A 440 9.72 5.37 -7.00
C PHE A 440 9.89 6.04 -5.64
N ALA A 441 10.65 5.46 -4.72
CA ALA A 441 10.90 6.06 -3.42
C ALA A 441 11.57 7.44 -3.55
N ALA A 442 12.62 7.55 -4.37
CA ALA A 442 13.30 8.81 -4.65
C ALA A 442 12.37 9.84 -5.33
N PHE A 443 11.55 9.41 -6.31
CA PHE A 443 10.58 10.27 -6.98
C PHE A 443 9.61 10.93 -5.98
N ILE A 444 9.05 10.15 -5.04
CA ILE A 444 8.12 10.69 -4.04
C ILE A 444 8.82 11.70 -3.12
N ILE A 445 10.02 11.39 -2.64
CA ILE A 445 10.77 12.30 -1.77
C ILE A 445 11.13 13.59 -2.49
N LEU A 446 11.65 13.51 -3.72
CA LEU A 446 11.96 14.69 -4.54
C LEU A 446 10.72 15.53 -4.81
N LEU A 447 9.59 14.91 -5.12
CA LEU A 447 8.33 15.61 -5.33
C LEU A 447 7.93 16.41 -4.09
N THR A 448 8.09 15.85 -2.87
CA THR A 448 7.83 16.62 -1.63
C THR A 448 8.73 17.86 -1.52
N ARG A 449 10.00 17.76 -1.95
CA ARG A 449 10.92 18.91 -1.90
C ARG A 449 10.52 19.98 -2.90
N VAL A 450 10.10 19.59 -4.10
CA VAL A 450 9.61 20.52 -5.13
C VAL A 450 8.31 21.19 -4.70
N ILE A 451 7.35 20.43 -4.12
CA ILE A 451 6.09 20.96 -3.57
C ILE A 451 6.39 22.11 -2.60
N LEU A 452 7.27 21.88 -1.63
CA LEU A 452 7.60 22.88 -0.61
C LEU A 452 8.42 24.06 -1.18
N THR A 453 9.39 23.77 -2.06
CA THR A 453 10.30 24.80 -2.59
C THR A 453 9.59 25.77 -3.52
N TYR A 454 8.70 25.26 -4.39
CA TYR A 454 7.98 26.08 -5.36
C TYR A 454 6.59 26.50 -4.87
N GLY A 455 6.12 25.95 -3.75
CA GLY A 455 4.77 26.17 -3.25
C GLY A 455 3.73 25.65 -4.23
N LEU A 456 3.96 24.43 -4.76
CA LEU A 456 3.07 23.83 -5.75
C LEU A 456 1.70 23.54 -5.16
N ASN A 457 0.67 23.69 -5.98
CA ASN A 457 -0.70 23.34 -5.64
C ASN A 457 -1.19 22.19 -6.52
N PHE A 458 -1.60 21.09 -5.89
CA PHE A 458 -2.23 19.93 -6.53
C PHE A 458 -3.68 19.72 -6.09
N TYR A 459 -4.19 20.52 -5.15
CA TYR A 459 -5.55 20.36 -4.62
C TYR A 459 -6.57 20.22 -5.74
N MET A 460 -7.44 19.24 -5.59
CA MET A 460 -8.59 18.99 -6.45
C MET A 460 -9.68 18.32 -5.63
N PRO A 461 -10.97 18.45 -6.00
CA PRO A 461 -12.07 17.81 -5.29
C PRO A 461 -11.79 16.33 -4.98
N ILE A 462 -12.00 15.89 -3.74
CA ILE A 462 -11.77 14.51 -3.31
C ILE A 462 -12.55 13.53 -4.20
N SER A 463 -13.77 13.89 -4.64
CA SER A 463 -14.55 13.07 -5.57
C SER A 463 -13.80 12.75 -6.88
N LYS A 464 -13.01 13.69 -7.40
CA LYS A 464 -12.18 13.50 -8.59
C LYS A 464 -10.93 12.67 -8.29
N VAL A 465 -10.38 12.76 -7.07
CA VAL A 465 -9.30 11.86 -6.62
C VAL A 465 -9.81 10.43 -6.55
N ASP A 466 -11.03 10.22 -6.04
CA ASP A 466 -11.68 8.90 -6.01
C ASP A 466 -11.92 8.35 -7.42
N GLU A 467 -12.39 9.18 -8.35
CA GLU A 467 -12.54 8.79 -9.76
C GLU A 467 -11.20 8.41 -10.40
N ASN A 468 -10.16 9.19 -10.12
CA ASN A 468 -8.80 8.89 -10.56
C ASN A 468 -8.29 7.56 -9.99
N MET A 469 -8.59 7.24 -8.72
CA MET A 469 -8.24 5.95 -8.12
C MET A 469 -8.90 4.77 -8.83
N GLN A 470 -10.16 4.92 -9.28
CA GLN A 470 -10.80 3.90 -10.10
C GLN A 470 -10.22 3.82 -11.51
N THR A 471 -9.81 4.95 -12.09
CA THR A 471 -9.14 4.97 -13.41
C THR A 471 -7.75 4.34 -13.36
N ALA A 472 -6.98 4.57 -12.29
CA ALA A 472 -5.63 4.04 -12.11
C ALA A 472 -5.53 2.51 -12.17
N GLN A 473 -6.62 1.83 -11.78
CA GLN A 473 -6.67 0.38 -11.69
C GLN A 473 -6.92 -0.29 -13.03
N LYS A 474 -7.51 0.44 -13.98
CA LYS A 474 -7.90 -0.11 -15.29
C LYS A 474 -6.67 -0.66 -16.00
N ARG A 475 -6.86 -1.73 -16.77
CA ARG A 475 -5.79 -2.29 -17.59
C ARG A 475 -5.16 -1.21 -18.47
N ASP A 476 -3.84 -1.13 -18.40
CA ASP A 476 -2.98 -0.21 -19.16
C ASP A 476 -3.35 1.27 -18.97
N ALA A 477 -3.86 1.63 -17.78
CA ALA A 477 -4.24 3.00 -17.44
C ALA A 477 -3.08 4.00 -17.54
N VAL A 478 -1.83 3.56 -17.37
CA VAL A 478 -0.65 4.42 -17.55
C VAL A 478 -0.54 4.99 -18.96
N ARG A 479 -0.94 4.21 -19.99
CA ARG A 479 -0.89 4.61 -21.40
C ARG A 479 -2.21 5.19 -21.90
N ASN A 480 -3.32 4.61 -21.45
CA ASN A 480 -4.65 4.86 -22.03
C ASN A 480 -5.59 5.64 -21.09
N GLY A 481 -5.24 5.76 -19.82
CA GLY A 481 -6.04 6.43 -18.81
C GLY A 481 -5.91 7.95 -18.91
N MET A 482 -7.00 8.64 -18.58
CA MET A 482 -7.07 10.08 -18.46
C MET A 482 -7.49 10.42 -17.02
N PHE A 483 -6.72 11.28 -16.38
CA PHE A 483 -6.84 11.59 -14.95
C PHE A 483 -7.16 13.06 -14.78
N TYR A 484 -8.10 13.40 -13.92
CA TYR A 484 -8.31 14.79 -13.54
C TYR A 484 -7.04 15.30 -12.86
N PHE A 485 -6.52 16.41 -13.35
CA PHE A 485 -5.37 17.06 -12.77
C PHE A 485 -5.48 18.58 -12.91
N ARG A 486 -4.86 19.30 -11.99
CA ARG A 486 -4.87 20.76 -11.99
C ARG A 486 -4.05 21.30 -13.16
N LYS A 487 -4.59 22.31 -13.84
CA LYS A 487 -3.93 22.95 -15.00
C LYS A 487 -2.77 23.86 -14.62
N ASP A 488 -2.94 24.63 -13.55
CA ASP A 488 -1.94 25.57 -13.04
C ASP A 488 -1.38 25.09 -11.70
N LEU A 489 -0.09 24.81 -11.65
CA LEU A 489 0.60 24.29 -10.48
C LEU A 489 1.17 25.40 -9.57
N GLY A 490 0.87 26.66 -9.86
CA GLY A 490 1.26 27.81 -9.04
C GLY A 490 0.70 27.77 -7.62
N LYS A 491 0.94 28.83 -6.85
CA LYS A 491 0.50 28.91 -5.45
C LYS A 491 -1.03 28.84 -5.34
N ALA A 492 -1.51 28.08 -4.35
CA ALA A 492 -2.93 28.01 -4.05
C ALA A 492 -3.50 29.42 -3.77
N PRO A 493 -4.66 29.79 -4.34
CA PRO A 493 -5.32 31.05 -4.03
C PRO A 493 -5.75 31.08 -2.56
N SER A 494 -5.78 32.28 -1.96
CA SER A 494 -6.24 32.46 -0.58
C SER A 494 -7.68 31.96 -0.39
N THR A 495 -7.91 31.33 0.76
CA THR A 495 -8.93 30.32 1.10
C THR A 495 -10.41 30.76 1.19
N SER A 496 -11.00 31.34 0.14
CA SER A 496 -12.42 31.74 0.22
C SER A 496 -13.30 31.48 -1.01
N SER A 497 -12.75 30.97 -2.10
CA SER A 497 -13.55 30.65 -3.29
C SER A 497 -13.82 29.16 -3.38
N PRO A 498 -15.05 28.72 -3.72
CA PRO A 498 -15.31 27.32 -4.00
C PRO A 498 -14.43 26.87 -5.19
N PRO A 499 -14.06 25.58 -5.26
CA PRO A 499 -13.30 25.05 -6.39
C PRO A 499 -14.02 25.34 -7.70
N ASP A 500 -13.34 25.94 -8.67
CA ASP A 500 -13.88 26.04 -10.03
C ASP A 500 -13.50 24.78 -10.82
N GLU A 501 -14.49 24.15 -11.47
CA GLU A 501 -14.27 23.05 -12.41
C GLU A 501 -13.28 23.45 -13.53
N SER A 502 -13.21 24.74 -13.86
CA SER A 502 -12.25 25.28 -14.80
C SER A 502 -10.79 25.23 -14.32
N GLU A 503 -10.49 24.81 -13.08
CA GLU A 503 -9.11 24.63 -12.57
C GLU A 503 -8.48 23.30 -13.01
N TYR A 504 -9.31 22.34 -13.45
CA TYR A 504 -8.88 20.96 -13.75
C TYR A 504 -9.10 20.61 -15.22
N GLU A 505 -8.32 19.65 -15.70
CA GLU A 505 -8.59 18.96 -16.96
C GLU A 505 -8.20 17.49 -16.86
N LEU A 506 -8.72 16.68 -17.77
CA LEU A 506 -8.26 15.31 -17.95
C LEU A 506 -6.90 15.33 -18.65
N MET A 507 -5.88 14.76 -18.00
CA MET A 507 -4.53 14.62 -18.54
C MET A 507 -4.10 13.14 -18.57
N SER A 508 -3.31 12.79 -19.57
CA SER A 508 -2.62 11.49 -19.56
C SER A 508 -1.52 11.47 -18.49
N ILE A 509 -1.12 10.29 -18.01
CA ILE A 509 0.04 10.16 -17.11
C ILE A 509 1.30 10.76 -17.75
N ASN A 510 1.50 10.55 -19.06
CA ASN A 510 2.61 11.16 -19.78
C ASN A 510 2.61 12.69 -19.65
N THR A 511 1.46 13.34 -19.82
CA THR A 511 1.34 14.79 -19.68
C THR A 511 1.64 15.24 -18.26
N ILE A 512 1.12 14.54 -17.24
CA ILE A 512 1.35 14.89 -15.84
C ILE A 512 2.85 14.76 -15.48
N ILE A 513 3.50 13.69 -15.92
CA ILE A 513 4.90 13.40 -15.56
C ILE A 513 5.90 14.18 -16.41
N ASN A 514 5.73 14.20 -17.72
CA ASN A 514 6.69 14.74 -18.69
C ASN A 514 6.33 16.14 -19.20
N GLY A 515 5.12 16.62 -18.93
CA GLY A 515 4.64 17.91 -19.44
C GLY A 515 4.05 17.83 -20.84
N LYS A 516 3.67 18.99 -21.37
CA LYS A 516 3.27 19.18 -22.77
C LYS A 516 3.83 20.51 -23.29
N ALA A 517 4.20 20.56 -24.56
CA ALA A 517 4.86 21.72 -25.17
C ALA A 517 4.02 23.01 -25.12
N ASP A 518 2.69 22.89 -24.99
CA ASP A 518 1.69 23.95 -25.00
C ASP A 518 1.30 24.46 -23.60
N GLY A 519 2.05 24.12 -22.53
CA GLY A 519 2.04 24.94 -21.31
C GLY A 519 1.95 24.24 -19.96
N PHE A 520 1.80 22.90 -19.88
CA PHE A 520 1.92 22.21 -18.59
C PHE A 520 3.37 21.73 -18.38
N PRO A 521 4.02 22.08 -17.26
CA PRO A 521 5.46 21.88 -17.10
C PRO A 521 5.86 20.41 -16.95
N GLY A 522 5.02 19.58 -16.32
CA GLY A 522 5.36 18.20 -15.97
C GLY A 522 6.09 18.08 -14.63
N LEU A 523 5.81 17.02 -13.87
CA LEU A 523 6.41 16.82 -12.54
C LEU A 523 7.92 16.52 -12.60
N VAL A 524 8.37 15.69 -13.55
CA VAL A 524 9.81 15.38 -13.67
C VAL A 524 10.62 16.58 -14.16
N PRO A 525 10.17 17.37 -15.16
CA PRO A 525 10.82 18.64 -15.49
C PRO A 525 10.96 19.59 -14.28
N LEU A 526 9.92 19.76 -13.47
CA LEU A 526 10.00 20.57 -12.24
C LEU A 526 11.02 20.03 -11.23
N ILE A 527 11.11 18.71 -11.08
CA ILE A 527 12.15 18.07 -10.26
C ILE A 527 13.54 18.34 -10.84
N ASN A 528 13.72 18.25 -12.15
CA ASN A 528 15.01 18.53 -12.79
C ASN A 528 15.43 20.00 -12.61
N ASP A 529 14.51 20.95 -12.71
CA ASP A 529 14.78 22.36 -12.45
C ASP A 529 15.21 22.59 -11.00
N TYR A 530 14.53 21.93 -10.05
CA TYR A 530 14.92 21.96 -8.64
C TYR A 530 16.34 21.40 -8.44
N LEU A 531 16.63 20.22 -8.99
CA LEU A 531 17.95 19.60 -8.91
C LEU A 531 19.04 20.42 -9.63
N ALA A 532 18.70 21.22 -10.64
CA ALA A 532 19.63 22.12 -11.33
C ALA A 532 20.04 23.31 -10.45
N SER A 533 19.18 23.75 -9.54
CA SER A 533 19.44 24.83 -8.60
C SER A 533 20.36 24.44 -7.43
N LEU A 534 20.56 23.14 -7.22
CA LEU A 534 21.33 22.59 -6.10
C LEU A 534 22.75 22.20 -6.51
N SER A 535 23.66 22.27 -5.54
CA SER A 535 25.00 21.69 -5.65
C SER A 535 24.95 20.22 -5.28
N ILE A 536 24.91 19.34 -6.29
CA ILE A 536 24.81 17.88 -6.14
C ILE A 536 26.08 17.24 -6.69
N ASP A 537 26.63 16.25 -6.00
CA ASP A 537 27.77 15.48 -6.51
C ASP A 537 27.40 14.67 -7.77
N PHE A 538 28.42 14.33 -8.55
CA PHE A 538 28.25 13.67 -9.83
C PHE A 538 27.52 12.32 -9.73
N ASN A 539 27.83 11.51 -8.72
CA ASN A 539 27.24 10.18 -8.57
C ASN A 539 25.76 10.27 -8.22
N THR A 540 25.40 11.14 -7.27
CA THR A 540 23.99 11.40 -6.92
C THR A 540 23.21 11.91 -8.12
N ARG A 541 23.75 12.88 -8.88
CA ARG A 541 23.08 13.40 -10.09
C ARG A 541 22.87 12.31 -11.15
N CYS A 542 23.85 11.41 -11.35
CA CYS A 542 23.70 10.29 -12.27
C CYS A 542 22.63 9.29 -11.81
N SER A 543 22.60 8.91 -10.53
CA SER A 543 21.57 8.01 -9.98
C SER A 543 20.17 8.61 -10.14
N LEU A 544 20.01 9.88 -9.76
CA LEU A 544 18.75 10.62 -9.89
C LEU A 544 18.27 10.70 -11.34
N TYR A 545 19.17 10.99 -12.28
CA TYR A 545 18.82 11.01 -13.70
C TYR A 545 18.29 9.64 -14.17
N ARG A 546 18.92 8.53 -13.76
CA ARG A 546 18.49 7.18 -14.13
C ARG A 546 17.12 6.85 -13.52
N TYR A 547 16.92 7.14 -12.24
CA TYR A 547 15.64 6.94 -11.57
C TYR A 547 14.51 7.74 -12.23
N LEU A 548 14.73 9.03 -12.48
CA LEU A 548 13.72 9.87 -13.14
C LEU A 548 13.47 9.40 -14.57
N SER A 549 14.50 8.97 -15.30
CA SER A 549 14.34 8.40 -16.65
C SER A 549 13.41 7.18 -16.66
N LEU A 550 13.47 6.30 -15.65
CA LEU A 550 12.53 5.18 -15.54
C LEU A 550 11.07 5.68 -15.45
N ILE A 551 10.82 6.66 -14.57
CA ILE A 551 9.49 7.24 -14.38
C ILE A 551 8.98 7.90 -15.67
N GLN A 552 9.84 8.67 -16.35
CA GLN A 552 9.49 9.32 -17.62
C GLN A 552 9.19 8.33 -18.75
N LYS A 553 10.00 7.27 -18.86
CA LYS A 553 9.84 6.24 -19.89
C LYS A 553 8.60 5.38 -19.66
N ARG A 554 8.25 5.09 -18.40
CA ARG A 554 6.97 4.43 -18.07
C ARG A 554 5.78 5.32 -18.37
N ALA A 555 5.84 6.59 -17.98
CA ALA A 555 4.78 7.55 -18.22
C ALA A 555 4.49 7.73 -19.73
N SER A 556 5.54 7.76 -20.56
CA SER A 556 5.41 7.88 -22.02
C SER A 556 5.05 6.57 -22.73
N GLY A 557 5.15 5.43 -22.04
CA GLY A 557 4.99 4.11 -22.62
C GLY A 557 6.18 3.62 -23.46
N GLU A 558 7.35 4.26 -23.36
CA GLU A 558 8.60 3.70 -23.89
C GLU A 558 8.99 2.41 -23.13
N LEU A 559 8.79 2.40 -21.81
CA LEU A 559 8.92 1.21 -20.98
C LEU A 559 7.56 0.74 -20.47
N LYS A 560 7.39 -0.58 -20.42
CA LYS A 560 6.22 -1.24 -19.84
C LYS A 560 6.23 -1.11 -18.32
N THR A 561 5.03 -1.09 -17.74
CA THR A 561 4.85 -1.44 -16.33
C THR A 561 5.05 -2.94 -16.14
N THR A 562 5.33 -3.36 -14.90
CA THR A 562 5.41 -4.78 -14.55
C THR A 562 4.14 -5.53 -14.94
N ALA A 563 2.97 -4.92 -14.71
CA ALA A 563 1.70 -5.51 -15.12
C ALA A 563 1.60 -5.74 -16.64
N LYS A 564 1.97 -4.74 -17.45
CA LYS A 564 1.94 -4.89 -18.91
C LYS A 564 2.95 -5.94 -19.39
N TRP A 565 4.15 -5.98 -18.82
CA TRP A 565 5.15 -6.99 -19.14
C TRP A 565 4.67 -8.41 -18.80
N MET A 566 4.09 -8.62 -17.61
CA MET A 566 3.54 -9.93 -17.22
C MET A 566 2.40 -10.37 -18.16
N ARG A 567 1.53 -9.44 -18.60
CA ARG A 567 0.49 -9.75 -19.60
C ARG A 567 1.08 -10.18 -20.93
N ASP A 568 2.09 -9.47 -21.43
CA ASP A 568 2.76 -9.80 -22.69
C ASP A 568 3.47 -11.14 -22.61
N PHE A 569 4.09 -11.43 -21.46
CA PHE A 569 4.69 -12.73 -21.17
C PHE A 569 3.65 -13.85 -21.27
N VAL A 570 2.52 -13.72 -20.56
CA VAL A 570 1.45 -14.74 -20.61
C VAL A 570 0.88 -14.86 -22.03
N ALA A 571 0.60 -13.74 -22.70
CA ALA A 571 0.00 -13.73 -24.04
C ALA A 571 0.90 -14.38 -25.12
N SER A 572 2.23 -14.33 -24.93
CA SER A 572 3.22 -14.94 -25.83
C SER A 572 3.64 -16.35 -25.40
N HIS A 573 3.21 -16.83 -24.23
CA HIS A 573 3.59 -18.13 -23.73
C HIS A 573 2.98 -19.27 -24.58
N PRO A 574 3.76 -20.29 -24.99
CA PRO A 574 3.28 -21.37 -25.86
C PRO A 574 2.05 -22.13 -25.32
N ASP A 575 1.97 -22.31 -24.00
CA ASP A 575 0.85 -23.00 -23.34
C ASP A 575 -0.39 -22.12 -23.10
N TYR A 576 -0.32 -20.82 -23.41
CA TYR A 576 -1.46 -19.93 -23.21
C TYR A 576 -2.51 -20.13 -24.31
N LYS A 577 -3.73 -20.48 -23.88
CA LYS A 577 -4.82 -20.90 -24.78
C LYS A 577 -5.73 -19.74 -25.20
N LYS A 578 -5.34 -18.50 -24.93
CA LYS A 578 -6.16 -17.30 -25.16
C LYS A 578 -7.50 -17.35 -24.42
N ASP A 579 -7.52 -17.99 -23.25
CA ASP A 579 -8.70 -18.24 -22.42
C ASP A 579 -8.62 -17.51 -21.07
N SER A 580 -7.64 -16.60 -20.94
CA SER A 580 -7.28 -15.89 -19.70
C SER A 580 -6.70 -16.76 -18.59
N VAL A 581 -6.51 -18.05 -18.80
CA VAL A 581 -5.96 -18.96 -17.77
C VAL A 581 -4.43 -18.89 -17.72
N VAL A 582 -3.89 -18.73 -16.52
CA VAL A 582 -2.47 -18.80 -16.19
C VAL A 582 -2.21 -20.12 -15.47
N SER A 583 -1.75 -21.14 -16.21
CA SER A 583 -1.46 -22.49 -15.69
C SER A 583 -0.26 -22.51 -14.74
N GLU A 584 -0.03 -23.63 -14.05
CA GLU A 584 1.16 -23.82 -13.20
C GLU A 584 2.47 -23.65 -13.98
N LYS A 585 2.50 -24.15 -15.23
CA LYS A 585 3.67 -24.01 -16.12
C LYS A 585 3.92 -22.55 -16.49
N ILE A 586 2.88 -21.82 -16.89
CA ILE A 586 2.99 -20.38 -17.20
C ILE A 586 3.45 -19.61 -15.97
N ASN A 587 2.90 -19.90 -14.80
CA ASN A 587 3.30 -19.28 -13.54
C ASN A 587 4.77 -19.55 -13.20
N TYR A 588 5.23 -20.79 -13.33
CA TYR A 588 6.63 -21.14 -13.12
C TYR A 588 7.55 -20.38 -14.07
N ASP A 589 7.27 -20.39 -15.38
CA ASP A 589 8.13 -19.73 -16.37
C ASP A 589 8.15 -18.20 -16.14
N LEU A 590 7.00 -17.62 -15.77
CA LEU A 590 6.89 -16.20 -15.43
C LEU A 590 7.73 -15.84 -14.21
N LEU A 591 7.56 -16.56 -13.10
CA LEU A 591 8.29 -16.28 -11.86
C LEU A 591 9.79 -16.59 -12.00
N TYR A 592 10.15 -17.59 -12.79
CA TYR A 592 11.54 -17.86 -13.12
C TYR A 592 12.14 -16.74 -13.96
N ALA A 593 11.41 -16.21 -14.96
CA ALA A 593 11.83 -15.03 -15.71
C ALA A 593 11.98 -13.80 -14.80
N CYS A 594 11.07 -13.59 -13.85
CA CYS A 594 11.21 -12.54 -12.83
C CYS A 594 12.51 -12.69 -12.05
N ASN A 595 12.83 -13.90 -11.58
CA ASN A 595 14.08 -14.18 -10.87
C ASN A 595 15.32 -13.93 -11.76
N GLU A 596 15.30 -14.34 -13.02
CA GLU A 596 16.40 -14.09 -13.95
C GLU A 596 16.64 -12.59 -14.18
N ILE A 597 15.57 -11.78 -14.24
CA ILE A 597 15.68 -10.31 -14.36
C ILE A 597 16.34 -9.72 -13.12
N VAL A 598 15.89 -10.09 -11.92
CA VAL A 598 16.48 -9.62 -10.66
C VAL A 598 17.96 -10.00 -10.56
N GLN A 599 18.33 -11.18 -11.05
CA GLN A 599 19.72 -11.66 -11.07
C GLN A 599 20.55 -11.07 -12.21
N GLY A 600 19.98 -10.25 -13.09
CA GLY A 600 20.66 -9.70 -14.28
C GLY A 600 20.99 -10.74 -15.36
N LYS A 601 20.36 -11.92 -15.31
CA LYS A 601 20.54 -13.03 -16.27
C LYS A 601 19.62 -12.94 -17.48
N ARG A 602 18.53 -12.18 -17.37
CA ARG A 602 17.57 -11.91 -18.45
C ARG A 602 17.45 -10.41 -18.68
N GLN A 603 17.52 -10.00 -19.95
CA GLN A 603 17.32 -8.63 -20.38
C GLN A 603 15.98 -8.47 -21.10
N GLU A 604 15.20 -7.49 -20.69
CA GLU A 604 13.89 -7.15 -21.25
C GLU A 604 13.88 -5.64 -21.53
N SER A 605 14.46 -5.23 -22.67
CA SER A 605 14.77 -3.82 -22.94
C SER A 605 13.55 -2.89 -23.01
N ASP A 606 12.35 -3.43 -23.26
CA ASP A 606 11.09 -2.69 -23.27
C ASP A 606 10.38 -2.69 -21.90
N PHE A 607 11.00 -3.26 -20.87
CA PHE A 607 10.51 -3.30 -19.49
C PHE A 607 11.50 -2.65 -18.52
N ILE A 608 12.77 -3.09 -18.54
CA ILE A 608 13.88 -2.52 -17.75
C ILE A 608 15.07 -2.31 -18.70
N ASP A 609 15.32 -1.05 -19.04
CA ASP A 609 16.56 -0.61 -19.68
C ASP A 609 17.68 -0.73 -18.63
N ASN A 610 18.87 -1.27 -18.97
CA ASN A 610 19.98 -1.65 -18.06
C ASN A 610 20.51 -0.46 -17.21
N MET A 611 19.68 0.04 -16.30
CA MET A 611 19.90 1.21 -15.48
C MET A 611 20.24 0.73 -14.08
N GLU A 612 21.52 0.53 -13.81
CA GLU A 612 21.99 0.42 -12.42
C GLU A 612 22.21 1.84 -11.89
N SER A 613 21.88 2.15 -10.64
CA SER A 613 22.34 3.43 -10.07
C SER A 613 23.85 3.39 -9.74
N LYS A 614 24.41 4.52 -9.29
CA LYS A 614 25.77 4.57 -8.74
C LYS A 614 25.79 4.38 -7.21
N THR A 615 24.77 3.75 -6.65
CA THR A 615 24.66 3.51 -5.20
C THR A 615 25.79 2.62 -4.70
N ILE A 616 26.29 2.94 -3.51
CA ILE A 616 27.36 2.21 -2.83
C ILE A 616 26.81 1.75 -1.48
N ASP A 617 27.18 0.55 -1.04
CA ASP A 617 26.90 0.09 0.32
C ASP A 617 27.78 0.90 1.28
N SER A 618 27.25 2.01 1.82
CA SER A 618 27.99 2.93 2.69
C SER A 618 28.05 2.46 4.15
N PHE A 619 27.37 1.36 4.49
CA PHE A 619 27.44 0.75 5.81
C PHE A 619 28.56 -0.31 5.82
N SER A 620 29.81 0.15 5.94
CA SER A 620 30.91 -0.75 6.24
C SER A 620 30.58 -1.49 7.54
N THR A 621 30.51 -2.82 7.47
CA THR A 621 30.57 -3.68 8.64
C THR A 621 31.93 -3.46 9.31
N THR A 622 31.96 -2.59 10.32
CA THR A 622 32.97 -2.64 11.38
C THR A 622 32.52 -3.63 12.43
#